data_AF-A0A5J4TQH4-F1
#
_entry.id   AF-A0A5J4TQH4-F1
#
_cell.length_a   1.000
_cell.length_b   1.000
_cell.length_c   1.000
_cell.angle_alpha   90.00
_cell.angle_beta   90.00
_cell.angle_gamma   90.00
#
_symmetry.space_group_name_H-M   'P 1'
#
loop_
_entity.id
_entity.type
_entity.pdbx_description
1 polymer ?
#
loop_
_entity_poly.entity_id
_entity_poly.type
_entity_poly.pdbx_seq_one_letter_code
_entity_poly.pdbx_strand_id
1 'polypeptide(L)'
;MKEIKSQRIVAIKEVDYDSDEEKQRFHKEVSAMRDVYHILQQASSSSSSSSSQSSDSQPPFIHVVEPLGYFLNEDKDKAYLAFEYCENGDLRQYIQKMKDSGTEITEAKAFEIIKQVTLALNQLHMNGIIHGGIKPENILLTKDFRVKLSDFGLTRKLQEGRGYITHHGGTTFYLAPELLHGQSAHGKRMKTIAADIWSFGIMLFELLAQKHPFFNSNV
;
A
#
# COMPACT_ATOMS: atom_id res chain seq x y z
N MET A 1 1.89 17.05 -9.50
CA MET A 1 2.55 17.57 -10.72
C MET A 1 1.68 17.22 -11.93
N LYS A 2 1.72 17.96 -13.04
CA LYS A 2 0.99 17.61 -14.28
C LYS A 2 1.99 17.08 -15.30
N GLU A 3 1.79 15.87 -15.81
CA GLU A 3 2.64 15.30 -16.85
C GLU A 3 2.48 16.09 -18.16
N ILE A 4 3.59 16.47 -18.79
CA ILE A 4 3.60 17.40 -19.92
C ILE A 4 2.84 16.83 -21.13
N LYS A 5 3.06 15.55 -21.47
CA LYS A 5 2.47 14.93 -22.67
C LYS A 5 1.00 14.56 -22.48
N SER A 6 0.70 13.81 -21.42
CA SER A 6 -0.66 13.30 -21.19
C SER A 6 -1.58 14.31 -20.51
N GLN A 7 -1.03 15.39 -19.94
CA GLN A 7 -1.75 16.34 -19.07
C GLN A 7 -2.35 15.67 -17.81
N ARG A 8 -1.95 14.43 -17.48
CA ARG A 8 -2.38 13.68 -16.29
C ARG A 8 -1.76 14.29 -15.03
N ILE A 9 -2.55 14.37 -13.96
CA ILE A 9 -2.03 14.72 -12.64
C ILE A 9 -1.34 13.48 -12.04
N VAL A 10 -0.13 13.66 -11.54
CA VAL A 10 0.70 12.61 -10.94
C VAL A 10 1.13 12.99 -9.53
N ALA A 11 1.26 11.99 -8.67
CA ALA A 11 1.92 12.10 -7.37
C ALA A 11 3.43 11.86 -7.55
N ILE A 12 4.26 12.66 -6.88
CA ILE A 12 5.72 12.53 -6.90
C ILE A 12 6.20 12.29 -5.48
N LYS A 13 6.97 11.21 -5.30
CA LYS A 13 7.73 10.94 -4.07
C LYS A 13 9.19 11.29 -4.33
N GLU A 14 9.70 12.29 -3.62
CA GLU A 14 11.13 12.60 -3.56
C GLU A 14 11.81 11.65 -2.57
N VAL A 15 13.00 11.18 -2.91
CA VAL A 15 13.80 10.27 -2.10
C VAL A 15 15.26 10.71 -2.17
N ASP A 16 15.95 10.70 -1.03
CA ASP A 16 17.40 10.85 -0.97
C ASP A 16 18.07 9.75 -1.81
N TYR A 17 19.07 10.15 -2.59
CA TYR A 17 19.74 9.29 -3.56
C TYR A 17 21.25 9.59 -3.60
N ASP A 18 21.83 9.96 -2.45
CA ASP A 18 23.24 10.35 -2.36
C ASP A 18 24.15 9.16 -2.00
N SER A 19 23.71 8.31 -1.07
CA SER A 19 24.45 7.15 -0.57
C SER A 19 24.13 5.85 -1.32
N ASP A 20 25.06 4.90 -1.30
CA ASP A 20 24.84 3.61 -1.95
C ASP A 20 23.71 2.80 -1.29
N GLU A 21 23.55 2.93 0.03
CA GLU A 21 22.47 2.32 0.79
C GLU A 21 21.10 2.86 0.36
N GLU A 22 20.96 4.18 0.20
CA GLU A 22 19.72 4.81 -0.24
C GLU A 22 19.39 4.46 -1.68
N LYS A 23 20.39 4.48 -2.57
CA LYS A 23 20.22 4.04 -3.97
C LYS A 23 19.71 2.61 -4.03
N GLN A 24 20.31 1.69 -3.27
CA GLN A 24 19.86 0.30 -3.19
C GLN A 24 18.43 0.19 -2.65
N ARG A 25 18.10 0.94 -1.59
CA ARG A 25 16.75 0.95 -1.02
C ARG A 25 15.72 1.47 -2.03
N PHE A 26 16.03 2.56 -2.72
CA PHE A 26 15.18 3.15 -3.76
C PHE A 26 14.93 2.16 -4.90
N HIS A 27 15.99 1.57 -5.49
CA HIS A 27 15.85 0.60 -6.58
C HIS A 27 15.05 -0.62 -6.16
N LYS A 28 15.25 -1.10 -4.92
CA LYS A 28 14.46 -2.20 -4.37
C LYS A 28 12.98 -1.84 -4.28
N GLU A 29 12.64 -0.63 -3.80
CA GLU A 29 11.25 -0.15 -3.70
C GLU A 29 10.61 -0.04 -5.09
N VAL A 30 11.30 0.61 -6.04
CA VAL A 30 10.84 0.77 -7.43
C VAL A 30 10.59 -0.60 -8.09
N SER A 31 11.54 -1.52 -7.94
CA SER A 31 11.45 -2.88 -8.48
C SER A 31 10.27 -3.63 -7.89
N ALA A 32 10.14 -3.62 -6.55
CA ALA A 32 9.03 -4.29 -5.87
C ALA A 32 7.66 -3.76 -6.31
N MET A 33 7.50 -2.43 -6.41
CA MET A 33 6.23 -1.83 -6.86
C MET A 33 5.88 -2.21 -8.29
N ARG A 34 6.85 -2.15 -9.22
CA ARG A 34 6.63 -2.53 -10.62
C ARG A 34 6.30 -4.01 -10.76
N ASP A 35 7.05 -4.86 -10.08
CA ASP A 35 6.81 -6.30 -10.07
C ASP A 35 5.40 -6.65 -9.59
N VAL A 36 4.99 -6.09 -8.44
CA VAL A 36 3.65 -6.33 -7.88
C VAL A 36 2.58 -5.87 -8.86
N TYR A 37 2.71 -4.66 -9.39
CA TYR A 37 1.72 -4.12 -10.32
C TYR A 37 1.59 -4.99 -11.59
N HIS A 38 2.72 -5.42 -12.17
CA HIS A 38 2.72 -6.30 -13.35
C HIS A 38 2.13 -7.68 -13.06
N ILE A 39 2.45 -8.30 -11.92
CA ILE A 39 1.87 -9.58 -11.52
C ILE A 39 0.34 -9.48 -11.44
N LEU A 40 -0.18 -8.42 -10.80
CA LEU A 40 -1.62 -8.24 -10.66
C LEU A 40 -2.31 -7.91 -11.99
N GLN A 41 -1.65 -7.16 -12.88
CA GLN A 41 -2.15 -6.86 -14.21
C GLN A 41 -2.28 -8.14 -15.06
N GLN A 42 -1.28 -9.02 -15.01
CA GLN A 42 -1.30 -10.30 -15.70
C GLN A 42 -2.36 -11.24 -15.13
N ALA A 43 -2.44 -11.38 -13.81
CA ALA A 43 -3.44 -12.23 -13.15
C ALA A 43 -4.88 -11.79 -13.50
N SER A 44 -5.12 -10.49 -13.60
CA SER A 44 -6.44 -9.95 -13.94
C SER A 44 -6.81 -10.17 -15.41
N SER A 45 -5.82 -10.20 -16.30
CA SER A 45 -6.02 -10.46 -17.74
C SER A 45 -6.29 -11.95 -18.02
N SER A 46 -5.62 -12.86 -17.30
CA SER A 46 -5.85 -14.31 -17.42
C SER A 46 -7.21 -14.77 -16.87
N SER A 47 -7.80 -13.99 -15.96
CA SER A 47 -9.11 -14.28 -15.35
C SER A 47 -10.29 -13.90 -16.26
N SER A 48 -10.07 -13.01 -17.22
CA SER A 48 -11.11 -12.46 -18.11
C SER A 48 -11.26 -13.25 -19.42
N SER A 49 -10.33 -14.14 -19.75
CA SER A 49 -10.40 -15.02 -20.93
C SER A 49 -11.44 -16.15 -20.85
N SER A 50 -12.10 -16.35 -19.70
CA SER A 50 -13.09 -17.43 -19.47
C SER A 50 -14.56 -16.99 -19.64
N SER A 51 -14.81 -15.69 -19.85
CA SER A 51 -16.15 -15.11 -19.97
C SER A 51 -16.31 -14.43 -21.33
N SER A 52 -17.37 -14.80 -22.05
CA SER A 52 -17.70 -14.41 -23.42
C SER A 52 -17.40 -12.95 -23.76
N GLN A 53 -16.74 -12.76 -24.90
CA GLN A 53 -16.32 -11.49 -25.49
C GLN A 53 -17.47 -10.47 -25.58
N SER A 54 -17.36 -9.38 -24.82
CA SER A 54 -17.96 -8.10 -25.16
C SER A 54 -16.84 -7.07 -25.34
N SER A 55 -16.86 -6.34 -26.46
CA SER A 55 -15.80 -5.45 -26.93
C SER A 55 -15.68 -4.13 -26.15
N ASP A 56 -16.21 -4.08 -24.92
CA ASP A 56 -16.33 -2.87 -24.10
C ASP A 56 -15.84 -3.08 -22.65
N SER A 57 -15.14 -4.19 -22.39
CA SER A 57 -14.63 -4.49 -21.05
C SER A 57 -13.52 -3.50 -20.68
N GLN A 58 -13.85 -2.53 -19.83
CA GLN A 58 -12.86 -1.72 -19.12
C GLN A 58 -11.81 -2.64 -18.48
N PRO A 59 -10.52 -2.26 -18.52
CA PRO A 59 -9.47 -3.07 -17.94
C PRO A 59 -9.79 -3.36 -16.46
N PRO A 60 -9.48 -4.56 -15.97
CA PRO A 60 -9.77 -4.94 -14.60
C PRO A 60 -9.07 -3.98 -13.65
N PHE A 61 -9.77 -3.56 -12.60
CA PHE A 61 -9.21 -2.60 -11.67
C PHE A 61 -8.16 -3.24 -10.77
N ILE A 62 -7.00 -2.60 -10.75
CA ILE A 62 -5.88 -2.98 -9.90
C ILE A 62 -5.94 -2.12 -8.64
N HIS A 63 -6.12 -2.78 -7.49
CA HIS A 63 -6.15 -2.14 -6.16
C HIS A 63 -4.75 -1.77 -5.63
N VAL A 64 -3.81 -1.49 -6.53
CA VAL A 64 -2.45 -1.04 -6.22
C VAL A 64 -2.19 0.23 -7.02
N VAL A 65 -1.51 1.19 -6.39
CA VAL A 65 -1.10 2.43 -7.04
C VAL A 65 -0.13 2.11 -8.18
N GLU A 66 -0.43 2.60 -9.37
CA GLU A 66 0.36 2.47 -10.58
C GLU A 66 1.67 3.26 -10.47
N PRO A 67 2.84 2.60 -10.53
CA PRO A 67 4.12 3.29 -10.68
C PRO A 67 4.30 3.71 -12.15
N LEU A 68 4.39 5.02 -12.40
CA LEU A 68 4.50 5.58 -13.76
C LEU A 68 5.94 5.64 -14.25
N GLY A 69 6.90 5.83 -13.34
CA GLY A 69 8.31 5.96 -13.68
C GLY A 69 9.11 6.68 -12.62
N TYR A 70 10.42 6.79 -12.82
CA TYR A 70 11.26 7.60 -11.95
C TYR A 70 12.32 8.35 -12.75
N PHE A 71 12.86 9.41 -12.16
CA PHE A 71 13.96 10.20 -12.70
C PHE A 71 14.83 10.74 -11.57
N LEU A 72 16.02 11.23 -11.90
CA LEU A 72 16.95 11.86 -10.97
C LEU A 72 17.01 13.37 -11.25
N ASN A 73 17.38 14.18 -10.27
CA ASN A 73 17.79 15.56 -10.54
C ASN A 73 19.15 15.61 -11.26
N GLU A 74 19.58 16.82 -11.62
CA GLU A 74 20.84 17.07 -12.34
C GLU A 74 22.06 16.58 -11.56
N ASP A 75 22.09 16.83 -10.24
CA ASP A 75 23.19 16.43 -9.35
C ASP A 75 23.20 14.93 -9.02
N LYS A 76 22.12 14.21 -9.35
CA LYS A 76 21.91 12.77 -9.09
C LYS A 76 22.02 12.39 -7.61
N ASP A 77 21.69 13.31 -6.71
CA ASP A 77 21.58 13.10 -5.26
C ASP A 77 20.12 13.02 -4.79
N LYS A 78 19.16 13.28 -5.68
CA LYS A 78 17.71 13.10 -5.45
C LYS A 78 17.07 12.26 -6.54
N ALA A 79 16.21 11.34 -6.12
CA ALA A 79 15.36 10.55 -7.00
C ALA A 79 13.88 10.92 -6.82
N TYR A 80 13.14 10.90 -7.92
CA TYR A 80 11.71 11.20 -7.96
C TYR A 80 10.97 10.02 -8.55
N LEU A 81 10.10 9.40 -7.76
CA LEU A 81 9.22 8.32 -8.20
C LEU A 81 7.82 8.89 -8.46
N ALA A 82 7.33 8.70 -9.68
CA ALA A 82 6.04 9.17 -10.14
C ALA A 82 4.99 8.06 -10.08
N PHE A 83 3.80 8.42 -9.62
CA PHE A 83 2.65 7.54 -9.45
C PHE A 83 1.39 8.14 -10.04
N GLU A 84 0.39 7.30 -10.28
CA GLU A 84 -0.98 7.80 -10.40
C GLU A 84 -1.37 8.61 -9.15
N TYR A 85 -2.15 9.67 -9.35
CA TYR A 85 -2.63 10.50 -8.26
C TYR A 85 -3.97 10.02 -7.74
N CYS A 86 -4.11 9.91 -6.41
CA CYS A 86 -5.36 9.60 -5.73
C CYS A 86 -5.89 10.86 -5.05
N GLU A 87 -6.99 11.41 -5.58
CA GLU A 87 -7.45 12.77 -5.30
C GLU A 87 -7.99 12.97 -3.89
N ASN A 88 -8.45 11.90 -3.24
CA ASN A 88 -8.99 11.97 -1.87
C ASN A 88 -7.92 11.68 -0.81
N GLY A 89 -6.64 11.64 -1.19
CA GLY A 89 -5.53 11.42 -0.27
C GLY A 89 -5.50 10.00 0.29
N ASP A 90 -4.98 9.87 1.52
CA ASP A 90 -4.91 8.60 2.24
C ASP A 90 -6.03 8.45 3.29
N LEU A 91 -6.24 7.22 3.77
CA LEU A 91 -7.30 6.91 4.72
C LEU A 91 -7.05 7.54 6.09
N ARG A 92 -5.79 7.80 6.49
CA ARG A 92 -5.47 8.52 7.74
C ARG A 92 -6.05 9.92 7.67
N GLN A 93 -5.78 10.64 6.59
CA GLN A 93 -6.27 11.99 6.34
C GLN A 93 -7.80 12.01 6.29
N TYR A 94 -8.41 11.01 5.64
CA TYR A 94 -9.87 10.87 5.62
C TYR A 94 -10.46 10.71 7.03
N ILE A 95 -9.93 9.78 7.84
CA ILE A 95 -10.38 9.55 9.22
C ILE A 95 -10.23 10.82 10.06
N GLN A 96 -9.07 11.50 9.96
CA GLN A 96 -8.81 12.72 10.70
C GLN A 96 -9.76 13.84 10.30
N LYS A 97 -10.01 14.03 9.00
CA LYS A 97 -10.97 15.03 8.49
C LYS A 97 -12.37 14.83 9.06
N MET A 98 -12.84 13.58 9.09
CA MET A 98 -14.15 13.23 9.64
C MET A 98 -14.20 13.50 11.15
N LYS A 99 -13.11 13.19 11.87
CA LYS A 99 -12.99 13.47 13.30
C LYS A 99 -13.00 14.97 13.59
N ASP A 100 -12.21 15.75 12.85
CA ASP A 100 -12.09 17.20 13.03
C ASP A 100 -13.40 17.95 12.70
N SER A 101 -14.19 17.42 11.75
CA SER A 101 -15.52 17.95 11.44
C SER A 101 -16.62 17.46 12.39
N GLY A 102 -16.29 16.64 13.40
CA GLY A 102 -17.26 16.03 14.31
C GLY A 102 -18.25 15.11 13.59
N THR A 103 -17.88 14.58 12.43
CA THR A 103 -18.73 13.73 11.59
C THR A 103 -18.33 12.27 11.74
N GLU A 104 -19.30 11.41 12.03
CA GLU A 104 -19.07 9.98 12.10
C GLU A 104 -18.93 9.36 10.70
N ILE A 105 -18.01 8.40 10.57
CA ILE A 105 -17.95 7.56 9.37
C ILE A 105 -19.05 6.51 9.48
N THR A 106 -20.06 6.60 8.62
CA THR A 106 -21.16 5.63 8.61
C THR A 106 -20.64 4.20 8.37
N GLU A 107 -21.27 3.21 9.00
CA GLU A 107 -20.94 1.79 8.79
C GLU A 107 -20.93 1.41 7.31
N ALA A 108 -21.91 1.89 6.53
CA ALA A 108 -21.99 1.60 5.09
C ALA A 108 -20.72 2.04 4.34
N LYS A 109 -20.25 3.27 4.58
CA LYS A 109 -19.00 3.78 3.98
C LYS A 109 -17.77 3.03 4.49
N ALA A 110 -17.73 2.69 5.78
CA ALA A 110 -16.64 1.91 6.35
C ALA A 110 -16.57 0.51 5.70
N PHE A 111 -17.69 -0.18 5.57
CA PHE A 111 -17.77 -1.49 4.91
C PHE A 111 -17.40 -1.44 3.43
N GLU A 112 -17.74 -0.36 2.72
CA GLU A 112 -17.31 -0.14 1.34
C GLU A 112 -15.78 -0.10 1.22
N ILE A 113 -15.11 0.65 2.10
CA ILE A 113 -13.65 0.75 2.14
C ILE A 113 -13.02 -0.58 2.56
N ILE A 114 -13.53 -1.19 3.64
CA ILE A 114 -13.09 -2.49 4.17
C ILE A 114 -13.13 -3.56 3.08
N LYS A 115 -14.25 -3.67 2.36
CA LYS A 115 -14.42 -4.61 1.25
C LYS A 115 -13.33 -4.44 0.21
N GLN A 116 -13.03 -3.21 -0.21
CA GLN A 116 -12.02 -2.96 -1.22
C GLN A 116 -10.60 -3.26 -0.73
N VAL A 117 -10.27 -2.94 0.53
CA VAL A 117 -8.98 -3.32 1.12
C VAL A 117 -8.86 -4.86 1.21
N THR A 118 -9.93 -5.56 1.60
CA THR A 118 -9.95 -7.03 1.62
C THR A 118 -9.72 -7.62 0.22
N LEU A 119 -10.35 -7.06 -0.82
CA LEU A 119 -10.12 -7.48 -2.20
C LEU A 119 -8.67 -7.24 -2.63
N ALA A 120 -8.09 -6.09 -2.26
CA ALA A 120 -6.70 -5.76 -2.54
C ALA A 120 -5.72 -6.73 -1.86
N LEU A 121 -5.93 -7.02 -0.57
CA LEU A 121 -5.14 -7.99 0.18
C LEU A 121 -5.27 -9.39 -0.40
N ASN A 122 -6.49 -9.81 -0.74
CA ASN A 122 -6.71 -11.11 -1.38
C ASN A 122 -5.96 -11.21 -2.72
N GLN A 123 -5.98 -10.16 -3.55
CA GLN A 123 -5.20 -10.10 -4.80
C GLN A 123 -3.70 -10.30 -4.56
N LEU A 124 -3.13 -9.66 -3.53
CA LEU A 124 -1.73 -9.83 -3.17
C LEU A 124 -1.45 -11.25 -2.65
N HIS A 125 -2.23 -11.71 -1.67
CA HIS A 125 -2.03 -12.97 -0.96
C HIS A 125 -2.19 -14.19 -1.88
N MET A 126 -3.14 -14.15 -2.82
CA MET A 126 -3.28 -15.22 -3.85
C MET A 126 -2.08 -15.33 -4.78
N ASN A 127 -1.32 -14.24 -4.96
CA ASN A 127 -0.08 -14.22 -5.73
C ASN A 127 1.17 -14.40 -4.83
N GLY A 128 0.98 -14.82 -3.58
CA GLY A 128 2.06 -15.03 -2.61
C GLY A 128 2.83 -13.77 -2.26
N ILE A 129 2.19 -12.60 -2.35
CA ILE A 129 2.77 -11.30 -2.00
C ILE A 129 2.24 -10.88 -0.63
N ILE A 130 3.15 -10.58 0.30
CA ILE A 130 2.82 -9.97 1.60
C ILE A 130 3.12 -8.48 1.49
N HIS A 131 2.13 -7.62 1.80
CA HIS A 131 2.34 -6.18 1.76
C HIS A 131 3.28 -5.74 2.88
N GLY A 132 3.02 -6.20 4.11
CA GLY A 132 3.85 -5.99 5.28
C GLY A 132 3.80 -4.59 5.88
N GLY A 133 2.86 -3.76 5.46
CA GLY A 133 2.79 -2.33 5.80
C GLY A 133 1.37 -1.78 5.74
N ILE A 134 0.37 -2.58 6.08
CA ILE A 134 -1.03 -2.13 6.10
C ILE A 134 -1.24 -1.17 7.26
N LYS A 135 -1.67 0.04 6.93
CA LYS A 135 -2.02 1.12 7.86
C LYS A 135 -2.80 2.19 7.08
N PRO A 136 -3.60 3.05 7.72
CA PRO A 136 -4.43 4.04 7.00
C PRO A 136 -3.64 4.95 6.03
N GLU A 137 -2.40 5.30 6.36
CA GLU A 137 -1.52 6.13 5.52
C GLU A 137 -1.16 5.46 4.18
N ASN A 138 -1.21 4.13 4.12
CA ASN A 138 -0.85 3.36 2.93
C ASN A 138 -2.09 2.96 2.10
N ILE A 139 -3.29 3.37 2.52
CA ILE A 139 -4.55 3.15 1.79
C ILE A 139 -4.94 4.45 1.11
N LEU A 140 -4.70 4.56 -0.21
CA LEU A 140 -5.07 5.75 -0.98
C LEU A 140 -6.49 5.65 -1.53
N LEU A 141 -7.14 6.82 -1.64
CA LEU A 141 -8.50 6.97 -2.11
C LEU A 141 -8.52 7.77 -3.41
N THR A 142 -8.94 7.12 -4.50
CA THR A 142 -9.18 7.80 -5.79
C THR A 142 -10.36 8.77 -5.68
N LYS A 143 -10.54 9.65 -6.68
CA LYS A 143 -11.69 10.56 -6.79
C LYS A 143 -13.05 9.91 -6.50
N ASP A 144 -13.25 8.68 -7.00
CA ASP A 144 -14.49 7.93 -6.86
C ASP A 144 -14.52 7.06 -5.58
N PHE A 145 -13.69 7.38 -4.58
CA PHE A 145 -13.54 6.64 -3.32
C PHE A 145 -13.16 5.17 -3.48
N ARG A 146 -12.46 4.84 -4.58
CA ARG A 146 -11.88 3.51 -4.74
C ARG A 146 -10.54 3.40 -4.04
N VAL A 147 -10.30 2.25 -3.42
CA VAL A 147 -9.08 1.97 -2.65
C VAL A 147 -7.96 1.47 -3.54
N LYS A 148 -6.77 2.03 -3.33
CA LYS A 148 -5.49 1.51 -3.84
C LYS A 148 -4.46 1.43 -2.73
N LEU A 149 -3.78 0.29 -2.63
CA LEU A 149 -2.64 0.07 -1.73
C LEU A 149 -1.40 0.77 -2.27
N SER A 150 -0.61 1.35 -1.37
CA SER A 150 0.63 2.07 -1.66
C SER A 150 1.75 1.66 -0.69
N ASP A 151 2.97 2.13 -0.95
CA ASP A 151 4.15 1.88 -0.11
C ASP A 151 4.51 0.38 0.05
N PHE A 152 5.14 -0.15 -1.00
CA PHE A 152 5.60 -1.54 -1.06
C PHE A 152 7.06 -1.69 -0.59
N GLY A 153 7.64 -0.68 0.07
CA GLY A 153 9.02 -0.75 0.59
C GLY A 153 9.25 -1.89 1.59
N LEU A 154 8.16 -2.43 2.15
CA LEU A 154 8.15 -3.52 3.12
C LEU A 154 7.68 -4.87 2.55
N THR A 155 7.32 -4.91 1.27
CA THR A 155 6.69 -6.04 0.60
C THR A 155 7.64 -7.20 0.37
N ARG A 156 7.09 -8.43 0.35
CA ARG A 156 7.84 -9.67 0.12
C ARG A 156 7.05 -10.66 -0.71
N LYS A 157 7.75 -11.37 -1.61
CA LYS A 157 7.24 -12.59 -2.24
C LYS A 157 7.56 -13.78 -1.33
N LEU A 158 6.59 -14.66 -1.09
CA LEU A 158 6.74 -15.84 -0.22
C LEU A 158 7.90 -16.76 -0.65
N GLN A 159 8.26 -16.79 -1.94
CA GLN A 159 9.33 -17.64 -2.48
C GLN A 159 10.75 -17.11 -2.25
N GLU A 160 10.94 -15.86 -1.80
CA GLU A 160 12.28 -15.26 -1.72
C GLU A 160 13.07 -15.62 -0.45
N GLY A 161 12.50 -16.36 0.51
CA GLY A 161 13.24 -17.03 1.61
C GLY A 161 14.09 -16.15 2.55
N ARG A 162 14.20 -14.84 2.30
CA ARG A 162 15.11 -13.93 3.01
C ARG A 162 14.35 -13.18 4.10
N GLY A 163 14.60 -13.58 5.33
CA GLY A 163 14.20 -12.83 6.52
C GLY A 163 14.96 -11.51 6.62
N TYR A 164 14.39 -10.44 6.11
CA TYR A 164 14.82 -9.08 6.47
C TYR A 164 14.30 -8.70 7.85
N ILE A 165 15.20 -8.27 8.72
CA ILE A 165 14.88 -7.46 9.88
C ILE A 165 14.70 -6.04 9.36
N THR A 166 13.49 -5.48 9.45
CA THR A 166 13.29 -4.06 9.15
C THR A 166 13.65 -3.29 10.42
N HIS A 167 14.88 -2.75 10.44
CA HIS A 167 15.27 -1.69 11.36
C HIS A 167 14.58 -0.39 10.90
N HIS A 168 13.88 0.25 11.84
CA HIS A 168 13.55 1.69 11.88
C HIS A 168 12.72 2.25 10.71
N GLY A 169 11.42 2.46 10.96
CA GLY A 169 10.56 3.29 10.09
C GLY A 169 9.08 2.93 10.07
N GLY A 170 8.69 1.80 10.68
CA GLY A 170 7.28 1.46 10.87
C GLY A 170 6.78 1.97 12.22
N THR A 171 5.69 2.73 12.20
CA THR A 171 4.83 2.95 13.36
C THR A 171 4.52 1.58 13.98
N THR A 172 5.13 1.27 15.14
CA THR A 172 5.00 -0.06 15.81
C THR A 172 3.55 -0.42 16.12
N PHE A 173 2.65 0.56 16.06
CA PHE A 173 1.25 0.47 16.41
C PHE A 173 0.44 -0.53 15.57
N TYR A 174 0.87 -0.86 14.34
CA TYR A 174 0.19 -1.84 13.48
C TYR A 174 0.85 -3.22 13.45
N LEU A 175 1.98 -3.41 14.14
CA LEU A 175 2.73 -4.66 14.07
C LEU A 175 1.99 -5.78 14.80
N ALA A 176 1.96 -6.94 14.15
CA ALA A 176 1.47 -8.18 14.75
C ALA A 176 2.34 -8.61 15.94
N PRO A 177 1.76 -9.23 16.98
CA PRO A 177 2.46 -9.55 18.23
C PRO A 177 3.68 -10.46 18.01
N GLU A 178 3.64 -11.37 17.04
CA GLU A 178 4.75 -12.24 16.66
C GLU A 178 5.94 -11.47 16.06
N LEU A 179 5.68 -10.31 15.45
CA LEU A 179 6.72 -9.41 14.94
C LEU A 179 7.31 -8.53 16.04
N LEU A 180 6.56 -8.27 17.11
CA LEU A 180 7.00 -7.52 18.29
C LEU A 180 7.85 -8.39 19.24
N HIS A 181 7.35 -9.58 19.58
CA HIS A 181 7.93 -10.43 20.63
C HIS A 181 9.02 -11.40 20.13
N GLY A 182 9.27 -11.48 18.83
CA GLY A 182 10.46 -12.11 18.28
C GLY A 182 10.68 -13.55 18.73
N GLN A 183 9.70 -14.44 18.52
CA GLN A 183 9.91 -15.87 18.63
C GLN A 183 9.38 -16.56 17.37
N SER A 184 10.12 -16.46 16.27
CA SER A 184 10.04 -17.49 15.24
C SER A 184 11.05 -18.57 15.58
N ALA A 185 10.76 -19.83 15.23
CA ALA A 185 11.54 -21.02 15.55
C ALA A 185 13.05 -20.95 15.21
N HIS A 186 13.48 -19.96 14.41
CA HIS A 186 14.89 -19.72 14.03
C HIS A 186 15.38 -18.27 14.29
N GLY A 187 14.75 -17.53 15.21
CA GLY A 187 15.22 -16.18 15.60
C GLY A 187 15.02 -15.08 14.55
N LYS A 188 14.32 -15.36 13.43
CA LYS A 188 14.03 -14.38 12.38
C LYS A 188 12.59 -13.86 12.49
N ARG A 189 12.42 -12.54 12.61
CA ARG A 189 11.11 -11.89 12.46
C ARG A 189 10.65 -12.07 11.01
N MET A 190 9.61 -12.87 10.79
CA MET A 190 9.09 -13.16 9.45
C MET A 190 7.70 -12.57 9.30
N LYS A 191 7.54 -11.66 8.34
CA LYS A 191 6.22 -11.19 7.94
C LYS A 191 5.49 -12.32 7.25
N THR A 192 4.21 -12.48 7.59
CA THR A 192 3.33 -13.52 7.06
C THR A 192 2.07 -12.85 6.51
N ILE A 193 1.27 -13.63 5.76
CA ILE A 193 -0.08 -13.21 5.39
C ILE A 193 -0.91 -12.88 6.65
N ALA A 194 -0.76 -13.64 7.73
CA ALA A 194 -1.46 -13.38 8.99
C ALA A 194 -1.06 -12.03 9.63
N ALA A 195 0.19 -11.60 9.46
CA ALA A 195 0.62 -10.28 9.94
C ALA A 195 -0.08 -9.14 9.19
N ASP A 196 -0.33 -9.27 7.87
CA ASP A 196 -1.15 -8.29 7.13
C ASP A 196 -2.59 -8.25 7.65
N ILE A 197 -3.17 -9.42 7.99
CA ILE A 197 -4.53 -9.51 8.54
C ILE A 197 -4.62 -8.85 9.92
N TRP A 198 -3.60 -8.99 10.77
CA TRP A 198 -3.53 -8.28 12.04
C TRP A 198 -3.55 -6.75 11.85
N SER A 199 -2.64 -6.24 11.01
CA SER A 199 -2.55 -4.81 10.72
C SER A 199 -3.85 -4.28 10.09
N PHE A 200 -4.50 -5.07 9.24
CA PHE A 200 -5.81 -4.78 8.68
C PHE A 200 -6.90 -4.69 9.77
N GLY A 201 -6.88 -5.56 10.77
CA GLY A 201 -7.82 -5.51 11.90
C GLY A 201 -7.70 -4.23 12.72
N ILE A 202 -6.48 -3.75 12.96
CA ILE A 202 -6.23 -2.48 13.65
C ILE A 202 -6.78 -1.31 12.82
N MET A 203 -6.50 -1.31 11.51
CA MET A 203 -6.99 -0.29 10.58
C MET A 203 -8.53 -0.27 10.52
N LEU A 204 -9.18 -1.45 10.50
CA LEU A 204 -10.64 -1.57 10.52
C LEU A 204 -11.24 -0.96 11.78
N PHE A 205 -10.67 -1.27 12.94
CA PHE A 205 -11.13 -0.67 14.20
C PHE A 205 -11.03 0.85 14.13
N GLU A 206 -9.90 1.36 13.67
CA GLU A 206 -9.65 2.79 13.62
C GLU A 206 -10.55 3.53 12.64
N LEU A 207 -10.90 2.90 11.52
CA LEU A 207 -11.88 3.43 10.58
C LEU A 207 -13.27 3.57 11.21
N LEU A 208 -13.70 2.58 12.00
CA LEU A 208 -15.02 2.58 12.65
C LEU A 208 -15.08 3.47 13.89
N ALA A 209 -14.01 3.48 14.69
CA ALA A 209 -13.97 4.17 15.98
C ALA A 209 -13.35 5.58 15.91
N GLN A 210 -12.79 5.95 14.74
CA GLN A 210 -12.03 7.19 14.52
C GLN A 210 -10.92 7.42 15.57
N LYS A 211 -10.38 6.33 16.12
CA LYS A 211 -9.28 6.28 17.09
C LYS A 211 -8.56 4.94 17.03
N HIS A 212 -7.28 4.93 17.33
CA HIS A 212 -6.50 3.72 17.38
C HIS A 212 -6.93 2.82 18.56
N PRO A 213 -7.01 1.48 18.40
CA PRO A 213 -7.50 0.57 19.46
C PRO A 213 -6.63 0.54 20.72
N PHE A 214 -5.33 0.75 20.57
CA PHE A 214 -4.35 0.60 21.65
C PHE A 214 -3.69 1.91 22.10
N PHE A 215 -3.90 3.01 21.37
CA PHE A 215 -3.23 4.28 21.65
C PHE A 215 -4.25 5.40 21.60
N ASN A 216 -4.29 6.22 22.65
CA ASN A 216 -5.09 7.44 22.64
C ASN A 216 -4.24 8.56 22.06
N SER A 217 -4.80 9.34 21.14
CA SER A 217 -4.17 10.52 20.52
C SER A 217 -4.01 11.71 21.49
N ASN A 218 -4.04 11.48 22.81
CA ASN A 218 -3.95 12.51 23.86
C ASN A 218 -2.55 12.51 24.50
N VAL A 219 -1.50 12.59 23.69
CA VAL A 219 -0.14 12.93 24.14
C VAL A 219 0.44 13.95 23.17
#